data_AF-W0MYI6-F1
#
_entry.id   AF-W0MYI6-F1
#
_cell.length_a   1.000
_cell.length_b   1.000
_cell.length_c   1.000
_cell.angle_alpha   90.00
_cell.angle_beta   90.00
_cell.angle_gamma   90.00
#
_symmetry.space_group_name_H-M   'P 1'
#
loop_
_entity.id
_entity.type
_entity.pdbx_description
1 polymer ?
#
loop_
_entity_poly.entity_id
_entity_poly.type
_entity_poly.pdbx_seq_one_letter_code
_entity_poly.pdbx_strand_id
1 'polypeptide(L)'
;MLIVDDEPTVRMLLTDSLGDLGYTLIEAADSLAGLKLLRSDVHIDLLITDVGLPGGMNGRQMADAGREVRPHLKTLFITGYAENAAIGDEQLGPGMRVLTKPFAIDVLASRVQELMSS
;
A
#
# COMPACT_ATOMS: atom_id res chain seq x y z
N MET A 1 -6.39 -7.82 -1.12
CA MET A 1 -5.48 -6.65 -1.05
C MET A 1 -4.22 -7.07 -0.31
N LEU A 2 -3.09 -6.45 -0.61
CA LEU A 2 -1.82 -6.69 0.06
C LEU A 2 -1.46 -5.48 0.92
N ILE A 3 -1.16 -5.70 2.20
CA ILE A 3 -0.66 -4.70 3.15
C ILE A 3 0.82 -4.99 3.40
N VAL A 4 1.67 -3.96 3.23
CA VAL A 4 3.11 -4.04 3.50
C VAL A 4 3.54 -2.89 4.39
N ASP A 5 3.88 -3.20 5.62
CA ASP A 5 4.34 -2.24 6.62
C ASP A 5 5.24 -3.02 7.59
N ASP A 6 6.34 -2.47 8.07
CA ASP A 6 7.22 -3.17 9.01
C ASP A 6 6.66 -3.14 10.44
N GLU A 7 5.81 -2.17 10.77
CA GLU A 7 5.15 -2.03 12.06
C GLU A 7 3.96 -3.00 12.20
N PRO A 8 4.04 -4.04 13.06
CA PRO A 8 2.96 -5.02 13.19
C PRO A 8 1.64 -4.41 13.67
N THR A 9 1.72 -3.39 14.53
CA THR A 9 0.54 -2.67 15.05
C THR A 9 -0.21 -1.93 13.93
N VAL A 10 0.51 -1.35 12.97
CA VAL A 10 -0.11 -0.69 11.83
C VAL A 10 -0.77 -1.71 10.93
N ARG A 11 -0.11 -2.82 10.60
CA ARG A 11 -0.72 -3.90 9.80
C ARG A 11 -1.98 -4.46 10.45
N MET A 12 -1.96 -4.69 11.76
CA MET A 12 -3.13 -5.17 12.52
C MET A 12 -4.28 -4.17 12.45
N LEU A 13 -4.02 -2.87 12.68
CA LEU A 13 -5.03 -1.82 12.59
C LEU A 13 -5.67 -1.76 11.19
N LEU A 14 -4.85 -1.80 10.14
CA LEU A 14 -5.33 -1.81 8.75
C LEU A 14 -6.14 -3.07 8.45
N THR A 15 -5.68 -4.22 8.96
CA THR A 15 -6.31 -5.52 8.75
C THR A 15 -7.69 -5.59 9.40
N ASP A 16 -7.80 -5.15 10.65
CA ASP A 16 -9.08 -5.09 11.37
C ASP A 16 -10.04 -4.10 10.67
N SER A 17 -9.57 -2.87 10.42
CA SER A 17 -10.42 -1.80 9.87
C SER A 17 -10.95 -2.10 8.47
N LEU A 18 -10.12 -2.69 7.59
CA LEU A 18 -10.52 -3.02 6.22
C LEU A 18 -11.18 -4.40 6.13
N GLY A 19 -10.86 -5.31 7.05
CA GLY A 19 -11.52 -6.61 7.17
C GLY A 19 -12.99 -6.47 7.55
N ASP A 20 -13.31 -5.55 8.46
CA ASP A 20 -14.69 -5.20 8.84
C ASP A 20 -15.53 -4.65 7.67
N LEU A 21 -14.88 -4.13 6.63
CA LEU A 21 -15.51 -3.67 5.39
C LEU A 21 -15.67 -4.79 4.34
N GLY A 22 -15.28 -6.03 4.68
CA GLY A 22 -15.42 -7.21 3.83
C GLY A 22 -14.26 -7.46 2.86
N TYR A 23 -13.14 -6.73 2.99
CA TYR A 23 -11.98 -6.97 2.14
C TYR A 23 -11.16 -8.18 2.61
N THR A 24 -10.66 -8.97 1.65
CA THR A 24 -9.67 -10.02 1.94
C THR A 24 -8.28 -9.42 1.92
N LEU A 25 -7.52 -9.61 3.02
CA LEU A 25 -6.24 -8.97 3.24
C LEU A 25 -5.13 -10.01 3.38
N ILE A 26 -3.98 -9.67 2.83
CA ILE A 26 -2.74 -10.45 2.92
C ILE A 26 -1.69 -9.49 3.46
N GLU A 27 -0.89 -9.93 4.42
CA GLU A 27 0.13 -9.12 5.05
C GLU A 27 1.54 -9.54 4.63
N ALA A 28 2.43 -8.56 4.52
CA ALA A 28 3.87 -8.75 4.46
C ALA A 28 4.56 -7.72 5.35
N ALA A 29 5.66 -8.14 5.99
CA ALA A 29 6.40 -7.29 6.93
C ALA A 29 7.49 -6.44 6.27
N ASP A 30 7.79 -6.67 4.99
CA ASP A 30 8.84 -5.96 4.27
C ASP A 30 8.63 -5.98 2.75
N SER A 31 9.36 -5.11 2.05
CA SER A 31 9.28 -4.95 0.60
C SER A 31 9.61 -6.22 -0.18
N LEU A 32 10.48 -7.10 0.33
CA LEU A 32 10.88 -8.32 -0.36
C LEU A 32 9.77 -9.38 -0.29
N ALA A 33 9.15 -9.55 0.88
CA ALA A 33 8.00 -10.41 1.07
C ALA A 33 6.80 -9.90 0.25
N GLY A 34 6.55 -8.58 0.28
CA GLY A 34 5.52 -7.95 -0.52
C GLY A 34 5.72 -8.16 -2.03
N LEU A 35 6.94 -7.95 -2.53
CA LEU A 35 7.26 -8.16 -3.95
C LEU A 35 7.09 -9.63 -4.38
N LYS A 36 7.45 -10.59 -3.52
CA LYS A 36 7.22 -12.02 -3.80
C LYS A 36 5.74 -12.32 -3.98
N LEU A 37 4.88 -11.75 -3.12
CA LEU A 37 3.43 -11.89 -3.24
C LEU A 37 2.90 -11.23 -4.52
N LEU A 38 3.38 -10.01 -4.84
CA LEU A 38 3.04 -9.32 -6.10
C LEU A 38 3.46 -10.11 -7.33
N ARG A 39 4.52 -10.91 -7.27
CA ARG A 39 4.98 -11.76 -8.39
C ARG A 39 4.35 -13.16 -8.41
N SER A 40 3.59 -13.53 -7.39
CA SER A 40 2.89 -14.83 -7.32
C SER A 40 1.59 -14.83 -8.12
N ASP A 41 0.90 -15.97 -8.19
CA ASP A 41 -0.42 -16.10 -8.82
C ASP A 41 -1.58 -15.60 -7.94
N VAL A 42 -1.29 -15.13 -6.72
CA VAL A 42 -2.30 -14.60 -5.80
C VAL A 42 -2.97 -13.38 -6.42
N HIS A 43 -4.30 -13.30 -6.34
CA HIS A 43 -5.03 -12.15 -6.84
C HIS A 43 -4.88 -10.95 -5.89
N ILE A 44 -4.39 -9.82 -6.41
CA ILE A 44 -4.11 -8.60 -5.63
C ILE A 44 -4.53 -7.40 -6.48
N ASP A 45 -5.65 -6.77 -6.11
CA ASP A 45 -6.17 -5.56 -6.78
C ASP A 45 -5.53 -4.27 -6.28
N LEU A 46 -5.22 -4.24 -4.98
CA LEU A 46 -4.71 -3.08 -4.26
C LEU A 46 -3.53 -3.47 -3.37
N LEU A 47 -2.44 -2.72 -3.53
CA LEU A 47 -1.31 -2.67 -2.61
C LEU A 47 -1.46 -1.46 -1.69
N ILE A 48 -1.40 -1.69 -0.39
CA ILE A 48 -1.28 -0.66 0.64
C ILE A 48 0.11 -0.82 1.25
N THR A 49 0.97 0.19 1.14
CA THR A 49 2.38 0.05 1.57
C THR A 49 2.90 1.28 2.27
N ASP A 50 3.66 1.09 3.35
CA ASP A 50 4.54 2.16 3.86
C ASP A 50 5.64 2.42 2.82
N VAL A 51 5.98 3.69 2.62
CA VAL A 51 7.10 4.11 1.78
C VAL A 51 8.41 3.95 2.53
N GLY A 52 8.43 4.14 3.85
CA GLY A 52 9.61 4.12 4.72
C GLY A 52 10.20 2.75 5.01
N LEU A 53 9.78 1.69 4.30
CA LEU A 53 10.17 0.30 4.59
C LEU A 53 11.70 0.11 4.63
N PRO A 54 12.24 -0.56 5.67
CA PRO A 54 13.67 -0.85 5.77
C PRO A 54 14.09 -1.97 4.79
N GLY A 55 15.41 -2.16 4.62
CA GLY A 55 15.95 -3.31 3.88
C GLY A 55 16.38 -3.04 2.43
N GLY A 56 16.63 -1.77 2.07
CA GLY A 56 17.29 -1.38 0.82
C GLY A 56 16.35 -1.19 -0.38
N MET A 57 15.16 -1.79 -0.36
CA MET A 57 14.06 -1.50 -1.29
C MET A 57 12.92 -0.84 -0.51
N ASN A 58 12.58 0.38 -0.87
CA ASN A 58 11.47 1.10 -0.24
C ASN A 58 10.10 0.70 -0.84
N GLY A 59 9.01 1.10 -0.21
CA GLY A 59 7.66 0.71 -0.67
C GLY A 59 7.31 1.21 -2.06
N ARG A 60 7.84 2.37 -2.46
CA ARG A 60 7.66 2.92 -3.82
C ARG A 60 8.32 2.04 -4.87
N GLN A 61 9.58 1.67 -4.65
CA GLN A 61 10.33 0.78 -5.54
C GLN A 61 9.67 -0.60 -5.65
N MET A 62 9.16 -1.13 -4.54
CA MET A 62 8.37 -2.37 -4.55
C MET A 62 7.10 -2.22 -5.40
N ALA A 63 6.35 -1.13 -5.22
CA ALA A 63 5.12 -0.88 -5.98
C ALA A 63 5.40 -0.76 -7.48
N ASP A 64 6.44 -0.01 -7.86
CA ASP A 64 6.86 0.15 -9.25
C ASP A 64 7.24 -1.21 -9.87
N ALA A 65 8.07 -2.02 -9.17
CA ALA A 65 8.44 -3.37 -9.60
C ALA A 65 7.24 -4.35 -9.65
N GLY A 66 6.28 -4.18 -8.75
CA GLY A 66 5.02 -4.93 -8.76
C GLY A 66 4.14 -4.57 -9.96
N ARG A 67 4.18 -3.33 -10.42
CA ARG A 67 3.40 -2.88 -11.58
C ARG A 67 3.99 -3.30 -12.92
N GLU A 68 5.28 -3.60 -12.98
CA GLU A 68 5.88 -4.26 -14.15
C GLU A 68 5.21 -5.61 -14.44
N VAL A 69 4.83 -6.35 -13.40
CA VAL A 69 4.13 -7.64 -13.51
C VAL A 69 2.60 -7.52 -13.41
N ARG A 70 2.09 -6.45 -12.79
CA ARG A 70 0.66 -6.15 -12.65
C ARG A 70 0.36 -4.70 -13.07
N PRO A 71 0.21 -4.42 -14.38
CA PRO A 71 0.03 -3.05 -14.87
C PRO A 71 -1.16 -2.29 -14.27
N HIS A 72 -2.19 -3.02 -13.84
CA HIS A 72 -3.43 -2.49 -13.24
C HIS A 72 -3.42 -2.45 -11.71
N LEU A 73 -2.32 -2.83 -11.06
CA LEU A 73 -2.22 -2.84 -9.60
C LEU A 73 -2.42 -1.43 -9.06
N LYS A 74 -3.51 -1.23 -8.30
CA LYS A 74 -3.76 0.01 -7.60
C LYS A 74 -2.82 0.09 -6.39
N THR A 75 -2.41 1.30 -6.02
CA THR A 75 -1.46 1.49 -4.92
C THR A 75 -1.87 2.66 -4.04
N LEU A 76 -1.97 2.39 -2.74
CA LEU A 76 -2.09 3.38 -1.69
C LEU A 76 -0.78 3.41 -0.90
N PHE A 77 -0.02 4.49 -1.05
CA PHE A 77 1.16 4.73 -0.24
C PHE A 77 0.76 5.34 1.10
N ILE A 78 1.24 4.77 2.18
CA ILE A 78 1.19 5.36 3.51
C ILE A 78 2.58 5.95 3.78
N THR A 79 2.64 7.20 4.24
CA THR A 79 3.91 7.93 4.34
C THR A 79 3.90 8.87 5.53
N GLY A 80 5.04 9.12 6.16
CA GLY A 80 5.19 10.26 7.06
C GLY A 80 5.32 11.59 6.29
N TYR A 81 5.41 12.69 7.03
CA TYR A 81 5.53 14.04 6.46
C TYR A 81 6.81 14.23 5.65
N ALA A 82 7.93 13.67 6.10
CA ALA A 82 9.22 13.82 5.43
C ALA A 82 9.28 13.03 4.12
N GLU A 83 8.74 11.81 4.10
CA GLU A 83 8.72 10.96 2.91
C GLU A 83 7.66 11.45 1.90
N ASN A 84 6.57 12.08 2.36
CA ASN A 84 5.55 12.65 1.46
C ASN A 84 6.14 13.73 0.54
N ALA A 85 7.03 14.57 1.09
CA ALA A 85 7.75 15.58 0.31
C ALA A 85 8.68 14.96 -0.75
N ALA A 86 9.13 13.72 -0.54
CA ALA A 86 9.97 12.98 -1.48
C ALA A 86 9.16 12.23 -2.56
N ILE A 87 7.90 11.89 -2.29
CA ILE A 87 7.01 11.23 -3.27
C ILE A 87 6.52 12.23 -4.32
N GLY A 88 6.25 13.48 -3.91
CA GLY A 88 5.80 14.58 -4.77
C GLY A 88 4.44 14.31 -5.43
N ASP A 89 3.44 15.16 -5.19
CA ASP A 89 2.09 14.99 -5.79
C ASP A 89 2.10 14.92 -7.33
N GLU A 90 3.12 15.49 -7.99
CA GLU A 90 3.29 15.48 -9.45
C GLU A 90 3.82 14.16 -10.03
N GLN A 91 4.25 13.18 -9.21
CA GLN A 91 4.85 11.90 -9.67
C GLN A 91 3.99 10.66 -9.46
N LEU A 92 2.72 10.80 -9.03
CA LEU A 92 1.82 9.66 -8.87
C LEU A 92 1.14 9.31 -10.20
N GLY A 93 1.38 8.08 -10.66
CA GLY A 93 0.73 7.56 -11.86
C GLY A 93 -0.76 7.21 -11.64
N PRO A 94 -1.48 6.86 -12.72
CA PRO A 94 -2.87 6.41 -12.61
C PRO A 94 -3.03 5.21 -11.67
N GLY A 95 -4.06 5.26 -10.82
CA GLY A 95 -4.33 4.24 -9.81
C GLY A 95 -3.39 4.28 -8.59
N MET A 96 -2.61 5.35 -8.43
CA MET A 96 -1.80 5.58 -7.23
C MET A 96 -2.37 6.74 -6.39
N ARG A 97 -2.33 6.58 -5.07
CA ARG A 97 -2.71 7.59 -4.09
C ARG A 97 -1.74 7.55 -2.92
N VAL A 98 -1.73 8.64 -2.15
CA VAL A 98 -0.93 8.77 -0.93
C VAL A 98 -1.85 9.12 0.25
N LEU A 99 -1.52 8.60 1.41
CA LEU A 99 -2.12 8.90 2.70
C LEU A 99 -1.01 9.21 3.72
N THR A 100 -1.04 10.42 4.28
CA THR A 100 0.00 10.87 5.21
C THR A 100 -0.32 10.46 6.66
N LYS A 101 0.65 9.91 7.39
CA LYS A 101 0.60 9.66 8.84
C LYS A 101 0.70 11.01 9.61
N PRO A 102 -0.11 11.24 10.67
CA PRO A 102 -1.20 10.39 11.15
C PRO A 102 -2.46 10.58 10.29
N PHE A 103 -3.22 9.50 10.13
CA PHE A 103 -4.50 9.50 9.40
C PHE A 103 -5.61 8.92 10.28
N ALA A 104 -6.84 9.33 9.98
CA ALA A 104 -8.03 8.74 10.57
C ALA A 104 -8.51 7.53 9.74
N ILE A 105 -9.16 6.56 10.40
CA ILE A 105 -9.57 5.29 9.77
C ILE A 105 -10.66 5.50 8.70
N ASP A 106 -11.55 6.46 8.91
CA ASP A 106 -12.55 6.87 7.92
C ASP A 106 -11.90 7.42 6.64
N VAL A 107 -10.80 8.18 6.78
CA VAL A 107 -10.02 8.66 5.64
C VAL A 107 -9.37 7.50 4.89
N LEU A 108 -8.76 6.55 5.60
CA LEU A 108 -8.22 5.33 4.99
C LEU A 108 -9.29 4.56 4.21
N ALA A 109 -10.42 4.27 4.84
CA ALA A 109 -11.53 3.53 4.23
C ALA A 109 -12.04 4.23 2.97
N SER A 110 -12.21 5.55 3.03
CA SER A 110 -12.61 6.37 1.89
C SER A 110 -11.61 6.26 0.73
N ARG A 111 -10.29 6.38 1.00
CA ARG A 111 -9.25 6.25 -0.04
C ARG A 111 -9.21 4.86 -0.67
N VAL A 112 -9.36 3.82 0.14
CA VAL A 112 -9.46 2.45 -0.36
C VAL A 112 -10.69 2.28 -1.24
N GLN A 113 -11.85 2.78 -0.81
CA GLN A 113 -13.08 2.70 -1.59
C GLN A 113 -13.01 3.47 -2.91
N GLU A 114 -12.44 4.68 -2.91
CA GLU A 114 -12.19 5.48 -4.12
C GLU A 114 -11.32 4.70 -5.11
N LEU A 115 -10.24 4.08 -4.64
CA LEU A 115 -9.38 3.26 -5.48
C LEU A 115 -10.14 2.04 -6.00
N MET A 116 -10.82 1.29 -5.15
CA MET A 116 -11.52 0.07 -5.56
C MET A 116 -12.68 0.31 -6.53
N SER A 117 -13.33 1.48 -6.46
CA SER A 117 -14.46 1.85 -7.31
C SER A 117 -14.06 2.50 -8.66
N SER A 118 -12.77 2.76 -8.85
CA SER A 118 -12.21 3.40 -10.07
C SER A 118 -11.80 2.43 -11.18
#